data_AF-A0A7S3IMS8-F1
#
_entry.id   AF-A0A7S3IMS8-F1
#
_cell.length_a   1.000
_cell.length_b   1.000
_cell.length_c   1.000
_cell.angle_alpha   90.00
_cell.angle_beta   90.00
_cell.angle_gamma   90.00
#
_symmetry.space_group_name_H-M   'P 1'
#
loop_
_entity.id
_entity.type
_entity.pdbx_description
1 polymer ?
#
loop_
_entity_poly.entity_id
_entity_poly.type
_entity_poly.pdbx_seq_one_letter_code
_entity_poly.pdbx_strand_id
1 'polypeptide(L)'
;RNFHRNLTINDDFRCSMAALNYSGLLLASKGDYDEDKYDEDDDGDNEQAIDKRGSYLYFKPLNEWKVKKDWHHKMQYGESIQCIAQGSGWCAAYTDAGFVRVFSQDGVQSQVFHQ
;
A
#
# COMPACT_ATOMS: atom_id res chain seq x y z
N ARG A 1 -13.97 -16.20 -20.75
CA ARG A 1 -14.30 -14.79 -20.44
C ARG A 1 -13.07 -14.18 -19.79
N ASN A 2 -12.45 -13.17 -20.41
CA ASN A 2 -11.27 -12.50 -19.83
C ASN A 2 -11.73 -11.51 -18.77
N PHE A 3 -11.29 -11.74 -17.52
CA PHE A 3 -11.62 -10.92 -16.35
C PHE A 3 -10.93 -9.55 -16.40
N HIS A 4 -9.67 -9.51 -16.82
CA HIS A 4 -8.88 -8.31 -17.08
C HIS A 4 -7.73 -8.68 -18.04
N ARG A 5 -7.09 -7.69 -18.68
CA ARG A 5 -5.87 -7.92 -19.46
C ARG A 5 -4.68 -8.20 -18.53
N ASN A 6 -3.56 -8.67 -19.08
CA ASN A 6 -2.33 -8.76 -18.30
C ASN A 6 -1.96 -7.37 -17.75
N LEU A 7 -1.63 -7.31 -16.47
CA LEU A 7 -1.24 -6.08 -15.79
C LEU A 7 0.27 -6.09 -15.58
N THR A 8 0.92 -4.98 -15.92
CA THR A 8 2.33 -4.70 -15.62
C THR A 8 2.38 -3.39 -14.86
N ILE A 9 3.15 -3.36 -13.79
CA ILE A 9 3.30 -2.22 -12.91
C ILE A 9 4.78 -1.95 -12.68
N ASN A 10 5.15 -0.68 -12.61
CA ASN A 10 6.45 -0.27 -12.11
C ASN A 10 6.36 -0.30 -10.58
N ASP A 11 7.29 -1.00 -9.94
CA ASP A 11 7.27 -1.15 -8.48
C ASP A 11 8.07 -0.04 -7.80
N ASP A 12 7.48 1.16 -7.79
CA ASP A 12 8.11 2.34 -7.17
C ASP A 12 8.16 2.24 -5.64
N PHE A 13 7.32 1.37 -5.04
CA PHE A 13 7.18 1.20 -3.59
C PHE A 13 8.00 0.03 -3.02
N ARG A 14 8.66 -0.77 -3.86
CA ARG A 14 9.37 -2.00 -3.46
C ARG A 14 8.45 -3.00 -2.75
N CYS A 15 7.30 -3.26 -3.36
CA CYS A 15 6.26 -4.13 -2.82
C CYS A 15 6.78 -5.56 -2.63
N SER A 16 6.52 -6.13 -1.46
CA SER A 16 6.85 -7.53 -1.12
C SER A 16 5.61 -8.37 -0.83
N MET A 17 4.43 -7.74 -0.79
CA MET A 17 3.15 -8.36 -0.49
C MET A 17 2.13 -8.01 -1.57
N ALA A 18 1.28 -8.98 -1.92
CA ALA A 18 0.21 -8.80 -2.91
C ALA A 18 -1.05 -9.57 -2.53
N ALA A 19 -2.21 -8.97 -2.81
CA ALA A 19 -3.52 -9.62 -2.77
C ALA A 19 -4.33 -9.18 -4.01
N LEU A 20 -4.99 -10.12 -4.67
CA LEU A 20 -5.72 -9.87 -5.92
C LEU A 20 -7.15 -10.39 -5.79
N ASN A 21 -8.13 -9.59 -6.22
CA ASN A 21 -9.50 -10.07 -6.39
C ASN A 21 -10.20 -9.36 -7.56
N TYR A 22 -11.52 -9.58 -7.69
CA TYR A 22 -12.34 -9.03 -8.78
C TYR A 22 -12.39 -7.50 -8.86
N SER A 23 -12.03 -6.79 -7.79
CA SER A 23 -12.10 -5.34 -7.71
C SER A 23 -10.78 -4.63 -8.01
N GLY A 24 -9.65 -5.28 -7.78
CA GLY A 24 -8.34 -4.64 -7.85
C GLY A 24 -7.19 -5.52 -7.38
N LEU A 25 -5.99 -5.00 -7.60
CA LEU A 25 -4.72 -5.49 -7.04
C LEU A 25 -4.35 -4.61 -5.84
N LEU A 26 -4.17 -5.21 -4.67
CA LEU A 26 -3.62 -4.60 -3.48
C LEU A 26 -2.17 -5.05 -3.31
N LEU A 27 -1.29 -4.11 -3.03
CA LEU A 27 0.15 -4.33 -2.83
C LEU A 27 0.59 -3.67 -1.54
N ALA A 28 1.64 -4.21 -0.93
CA ALA A 28 2.28 -3.55 0.19
C ALA A 28 3.80 -3.75 0.23
N SER A 29 4.48 -2.78 0.79
CA SER A 29 5.91 -2.80 1.08
C SER A 29 6.16 -2.76 2.59
N LYS A 30 7.27 -3.36 3.02
CA LYS A 30 7.77 -3.23 4.39
C LYS A 30 8.58 -1.95 4.51
N GLY A 31 8.53 -1.34 5.68
CA GLY A 31 9.41 -0.22 6.00
C GLY A 31 10.81 -0.69 6.39
N ASP A 32 11.80 0.17 6.16
CA ASP A 32 13.21 -0.01 6.56
C ASP A 32 13.63 1.15 7.46
N TYR A 33 13.39 0.99 8.77
CA TYR A 33 13.57 2.04 9.77
C TYR A 33 14.87 1.88 10.59
N ASP A 34 15.92 1.29 10.00
CA ASP A 34 17.23 1.19 10.66
C ASP A 34 17.81 2.59 10.96
N GLU A 35 17.84 2.96 12.24
CA GLU A 35 18.26 4.30 12.71
C GLU A 35 19.74 4.59 12.44
N ASP A 36 20.57 3.54 12.30
CA ASP A 36 22.01 3.68 12.07
C ASP A 36 22.36 3.85 10.58
N LYS A 37 21.36 3.74 9.70
CA LYS A 37 21.54 3.87 8.26
C LYS A 37 21.38 5.33 7.85
N TYR A 38 22.52 6.01 7.63
CA TYR A 38 22.56 7.33 7.01
C TYR A 38 21.91 7.28 5.62
N ASP A 39 20.96 8.18 5.38
CA ASP A 39 20.30 8.31 4.08
C ASP A 39 21.26 8.96 3.07
N GLU A 40 21.90 8.14 2.24
CA GLU A 40 22.70 8.63 1.10
C GLU A 40 21.82 9.21 -0.03
N ASP A 41 20.51 8.89 -0.02
CA ASP A 41 19.51 9.25 -1.04
C ASP A 41 18.40 10.17 -0.47
N ASP A 42 18.70 11.03 0.52
CA ASP A 42 17.77 12.08 0.96
C ASP A 42 17.65 13.13 -0.15
N ASP A 43 16.77 12.86 -1.13
CA ASP A 43 16.32 13.81 -2.15
C ASP A 43 15.51 14.91 -1.45
N GLY A 44 16.23 15.82 -0.78
CA GLY A 44 15.68 16.91 0.00
C GLY A 44 14.54 17.66 -0.70
N ASP A 45 13.51 17.98 0.08
CA ASP A 45 12.44 18.93 -0.22
C ASP A 45 11.54 18.65 -1.44
N ASN A 46 11.49 17.43 -1.97
CA ASN A 46 10.43 17.04 -2.91
C ASN A 46 9.29 16.31 -2.18
N GLU A 47 8.28 17.05 -1.70
CA GLU A 47 7.08 16.49 -1.05
C GLU A 47 6.34 15.43 -1.89
N GLN A 48 6.61 15.36 -3.20
CA GLN A 48 6.01 14.40 -4.13
C GLN A 48 6.85 13.13 -4.32
N ALA A 49 8.09 13.08 -3.80
CA ALA A 49 8.94 11.90 -3.90
C ALA A 49 8.44 10.78 -2.96
N ILE A 50 8.40 9.55 -3.48
CA ILE A 50 8.08 8.36 -2.68
C ILE A 50 9.28 8.08 -1.79
N ASP A 51 9.09 8.18 -0.47
CA ASP A 51 10.07 7.74 0.52
C ASP A 51 10.23 6.22 0.41
N LYS A 52 11.34 5.77 -0.17
CA LYS A 52 11.59 4.35 -0.39
C LYS A 52 11.65 3.56 0.92
N ARG A 53 12.02 4.18 2.05
CA ARG A 53 12.15 3.52 3.36
C ARG A 53 10.80 3.35 4.07
N GLY A 54 9.76 4.06 3.64
CA GLY A 54 8.43 3.94 4.22
C GLY A 54 7.76 2.60 3.90
N SER A 55 6.86 2.17 4.79
CA SER A 55 5.91 1.09 4.50
C SER A 55 4.67 1.65 3.80
N TYR A 56 4.32 1.09 2.64
CA TYR A 56 3.20 1.55 1.82
C TYR A 56 2.15 0.46 1.63
N LEU A 57 0.88 0.87 1.63
CA LEU A 57 -0.24 0.12 1.10
C LEU A 57 -0.68 0.78 -0.21
N TYR A 58 -0.73 0.04 -1.32
CA TYR A 58 -1.09 0.57 -2.65
C TYR A 58 -2.21 -0.26 -3.27
N PHE A 59 -3.20 0.41 -3.84
CA PHE A 59 -4.33 -0.23 -4.51
C PHE A 59 -4.46 0.24 -5.95
N LYS A 60 -4.54 -0.73 -6.86
CA LYS A 60 -4.79 -0.55 -8.27
C LYS A 60 -6.14 -1.18 -8.67
N PRO A 61 -7.17 -0.38 -8.94
CA PRO A 61 -8.44 -0.88 -9.46
C PRO A 61 -8.28 -1.60 -10.81
N LEU A 62 -9.04 -2.66 -11.05
CA LEU A 62 -9.07 -3.39 -12.34
C LEU A 62 -10.31 -3.06 -13.20
N ASN A 63 -11.20 -2.19 -12.73
CA ASN A 63 -12.46 -1.95 -13.44
C ASN A 63 -12.33 -0.80 -14.46
N GLU A 64 -12.28 -1.14 -15.75
CA GLU A 64 -12.20 -0.20 -16.87
C GLU A 64 -13.40 0.76 -16.96
N TRP A 65 -14.56 0.41 -16.38
CA TRP A 65 -15.80 1.18 -16.51
C TRP A 65 -15.99 2.26 -15.45
N LYS A 66 -15.28 2.16 -14.33
CA LYS A 66 -15.30 3.19 -13.28
C LYS A 66 -13.98 3.94 -13.31
N VAL A 67 -14.04 5.26 -13.36
CA VAL A 67 -12.87 6.15 -13.21
C VAL A 67 -12.41 6.14 -11.74
N LYS A 68 -11.98 4.98 -11.25
CA LYS A 68 -11.32 4.87 -9.95
C LYS A 68 -9.84 5.08 -10.17
N LYS A 69 -9.25 6.02 -9.43
CA LYS A 69 -7.82 6.26 -9.44
C LYS A 69 -7.13 5.24 -8.54
N ASP A 70 -5.93 4.86 -8.94
CA ASP A 70 -5.00 4.19 -8.05
C ASP A 70 -4.72 5.10 -6.84
N TRP A 71 -4.41 4.50 -5.69
CA TRP A 71 -4.03 5.24 -4.49
C TRP A 71 -3.00 4.46 -3.68
N HIS A 72 -2.21 5.19 -2.89
CA HIS A 72 -1.34 4.61 -1.89
C HIS A 72 -1.50 5.32 -0.54
N HIS A 73 -1.09 4.64 0.53
CA HIS A 73 -1.05 5.16 1.88
C HIS A 73 0.27 4.78 2.52
N LYS A 74 1.04 5.77 2.96
CA LYS A 74 2.26 5.57 3.75
C LYS A 74 1.85 5.35 5.21
N MET A 75 2.35 4.29 5.83
CA MET A 75 2.17 4.07 7.27
C MET A 75 2.94 5.12 8.08
N GLN A 76 2.63 5.21 9.37
CA GLN A 76 3.34 6.13 10.25
C GLN A 76 4.83 5.75 10.35
N TYR A 77 5.68 6.72 10.69
CA TYR A 77 7.10 6.43 10.88
C TYR A 77 7.28 5.36 11.96
N GLY A 78 8.11 4.35 11.69
CA GLY A 78 8.32 3.20 12.56
C GLY A 78 7.25 2.11 12.49
N GLU A 79 6.21 2.25 11.66
CA GLU A 79 5.18 1.22 11.47
C GLU A 79 5.37 0.50 10.13
N SER A 80 5.55 -0.82 10.16
CA SER A 80 5.68 -1.65 8.96
C SER A 80 4.56 -2.66 8.80
N ILE A 81 3.99 -2.73 7.61
CA ILE A 81 3.01 -3.75 7.22
C ILE A 81 3.66 -5.14 7.27
N GLN A 82 2.98 -6.09 7.91
CA GLN A 82 3.40 -7.49 7.99
C GLN A 82 2.49 -8.42 7.18
N CYS A 83 1.21 -8.06 7.04
CA CYS A 83 0.29 -8.77 6.14
C CYS A 83 -0.84 -7.87 5.64
N ILE A 84 -1.44 -8.26 4.51
CA ILE A 84 -2.54 -7.56 3.87
C ILE A 84 -3.67 -8.51 3.52
N ALA A 85 -4.89 -7.98 3.46
CA ALA A 85 -6.07 -8.69 2.99
C ALA A 85 -6.99 -7.75 2.22
N GLN A 86 -7.81 -8.31 1.33
CA GLN A 86 -8.77 -7.54 0.56
C GLN A 86 -10.08 -8.31 0.45
N GLY A 87 -11.19 -7.61 0.66
CA GLY A 87 -12.54 -8.12 0.47
C GLY A 87 -13.35 -7.30 -0.52
N SER A 88 -14.67 -7.46 -0.45
CA SER A 88 -15.61 -6.69 -1.27
C SER A 88 -15.81 -5.29 -0.68
N GLY A 89 -15.22 -4.28 -1.32
CA GLY A 89 -15.35 -2.87 -0.91
C GLY A 89 -14.33 -2.39 0.12
N TRP A 90 -13.45 -3.27 0.62
CA TRP A 90 -12.45 -2.94 1.63
C TRP A 90 -11.08 -3.60 1.37
N CYS A 91 -10.05 -2.97 1.90
CA CYS A 91 -8.66 -3.43 2.01
C CYS A 91 -8.24 -3.33 3.47
N ALA A 92 -7.38 -4.22 3.96
CA ALA A 92 -6.86 -4.17 5.31
C ALA A 92 -5.37 -4.48 5.35
N ALA A 93 -4.67 -3.88 6.30
CA ALA A 93 -3.27 -4.14 6.59
C ALA A 93 -3.09 -4.35 8.10
N TYR A 94 -2.30 -5.36 8.47
CA TYR A 94 -1.81 -5.54 9.83
C TYR A 94 -0.33 -5.14 9.90
N THR A 95 0.04 -4.44 10.96
CA THR A 95 1.38 -3.86 11.13
C THR A 95 2.10 -4.45 12.35
N ASP A 96 3.43 -4.31 12.38
CA ASP A 96 4.27 -4.73 13.51
C ASP A 96 4.04 -3.92 14.78
N ALA A 97 3.49 -2.71 14.65
CA ALA A 97 2.97 -1.92 15.76
C ALA A 97 1.63 -2.44 16.33
N GLY A 98 1.13 -3.59 15.86
CA GLY A 98 -0.08 -4.23 16.37
C GLY A 98 -1.39 -3.63 15.84
N PHE A 99 -1.35 -2.76 14.84
CA PHE A 99 -2.55 -2.15 14.27
C PHE A 99 -3.14 -2.98 13.13
N VAL A 100 -4.46 -3.12 13.10
CA VAL A 100 -5.23 -3.48 11.91
C VAL A 100 -5.87 -2.22 11.36
N ARG A 101 -5.45 -1.79 10.17
CA ARG A 101 -5.97 -0.62 9.47
C ARG A 101 -6.87 -1.06 8.33
N VAL A 102 -8.10 -0.53 8.27
CA VAL A 102 -9.08 -0.84 7.22
C VAL A 102 -9.30 0.38 6.34
N PHE A 103 -9.24 0.15 5.03
CA PHE A 103 -9.42 1.16 3.98
C PHE A 103 -10.58 0.76 3.08
N SER A 104 -11.33 1.75 2.58
CA SER A 104 -12.19 1.54 1.43
C SER A 104 -11.34 1.34 0.17
N GLN A 105 -11.92 0.76 -0.88
CA GLN A 105 -11.26 0.66 -2.19
C GLN A 105 -11.04 2.02 -2.87
N ASP A 106 -11.59 3.10 -2.31
CA ASP A 106 -11.38 4.46 -2.77
C ASP A 106 -10.30 5.19 -1.93
N GLY A 107 -9.60 4.48 -1.04
CA GLY A 107 -8.43 4.97 -0.30
C GLY A 107 -8.74 5.67 1.02
N VAL A 108 -10.00 5.63 1.48
CA VAL A 108 -10.40 6.25 2.75
C VAL A 108 -10.14 5.25 3.88
N GLN A 109 -9.27 5.61 4.83
CA GLN A 109 -9.10 4.83 6.06
C GLN A 109 -10.36 4.97 6.93
N SER A 110 -11.07 3.87 7.18
CA SER A 110 -12.35 3.88 7.90
C SER A 110 -12.21 3.51 9.37
N GLN A 111 -11.36 2.53 9.69
CA GLN A 111 -11.23 1.97 11.03
C GLN A 111 -9.78 1.60 11.32
N VAL A 112 -9.39 1.72 12.59
CA VAL A 112 -8.11 1.25 13.13
C VAL A 112 -8.39 0.50 14.42
N PHE A 113 -7.89 -0.72 14.50
CA PHE A 113 -7.94 -1.57 15.70
C PHE A 113 -6.51 -1.81 16.18
N HIS A 114 -6.31 -1.98 17.49
CA HIS A 114 -5.01 -2.35 18.07
C HIS A 114 -5.17 -3.67 18.80
N GLN A 115 -4.22 -4.59 18.58
CA GLN A 115 -4.16 -5.89 19.27
C GLN A 115 -3.22 -5.85 20.47
#